data_AF-A0AAX6GC24-F1
#
_entry.id   AF-A0AAX6GC24-F1
#
_cell.length_a   1.000
_cell.length_b   1.000
_cell.length_c   1.000
_cell.angle_alpha   90.00
_cell.angle_beta   90.00
_cell.angle_gamma   90.00
#
_symmetry.space_group_name_H-M   'P 1'
#
loop_
_entity.id
_entity.type
_entity.pdbx_description
1 polymer ?
#
loop_
_entity_poly.entity_id
_entity_poly.type
_entity_poly.pdbx_seq_one_letter_code
_entity_poly.pdbx_strand_id
1 'polypeptide(L)'
;MNRSRADSYPDLVLPFSNQDGPKALEGVAANVKLLLKLVQDHQDAAHGGDGRQPQRIATMLTILDDVRSRVETSKASARKAELRRCNTDLRRSAPVVPLLSSADSGSAAAKEKKPPLNPATEEIHRLRRELADSMAAQKSMGRMFSGMGKEKETIARELAMKVHELACTEEIVGYLKKQNETLSEKVRACCNEHGADTRASVAAAAGGGGGGDGGDHVLLQERNKALTEQLLKSLEGHRIMKRRLKEEREERERMLTRMAEMAEEAAAGEERARRLRETLSGGSDDNADVQEELCLLEKAFARFYRRLSPRGSPMRSE
;
A
#
# COMPACT_ATOMS: atom_id res chain seq x y z
N MET A 1 -47.55 31.61 -9.95
CA MET A 1 -48.17 30.26 -10.03
C MET A 1 -47.06 29.33 -10.52
N ASN A 2 -46.47 28.38 -9.80
CA ASN A 2 -46.79 27.56 -8.62
C ASN A 2 -45.45 27.23 -7.91
N ARG A 3 -45.24 27.50 -6.62
CA ARG A 3 -45.45 26.64 -5.44
C ARG A 3 -44.92 25.18 -5.53
N SER A 4 -43.82 24.97 -4.78
CA SER A 4 -43.50 23.82 -3.91
C SER A 4 -42.93 22.53 -4.52
N ARG A 5 -41.67 22.23 -4.16
CA ARG A 5 -41.34 21.04 -3.33
C ARG A 5 -40.01 21.24 -2.61
N ALA A 6 -40.08 21.15 -1.29
CA ALA A 6 -38.95 20.97 -0.41
C ALA A 6 -38.64 19.47 -0.37
N ASP A 7 -37.41 19.08 -0.70
CA ASP A 7 -36.92 17.73 -0.44
C ASP A 7 -36.00 17.79 0.77
N SER A 8 -36.59 17.45 1.91
CA SER A 8 -35.92 17.16 3.17
C SER A 8 -35.07 15.90 3.00
N TYR A 9 -33.77 15.99 3.28
CA TYR A 9 -32.93 14.80 3.42
C TYR A 9 -33.25 14.08 4.73
N PRO A 10 -33.29 12.74 4.75
CA PRO A 10 -33.54 11.98 5.96
C PRO A 10 -32.33 12.10 6.89
N ASP A 11 -32.65 12.43 8.13
CA ASP A 11 -31.77 12.39 9.28
C ASP A 11 -31.29 10.95 9.48
N LEU A 12 -30.07 10.64 9.04
CA LEU A 12 -29.40 9.37 9.32
C LEU A 12 -28.90 9.41 10.76
N VAL A 13 -29.81 9.14 11.69
CA VAL A 13 -29.49 8.79 13.07
C VAL A 13 -28.71 7.48 13.04
N LEU A 14 -27.39 7.57 13.08
CA LEU A 14 -26.49 6.43 13.28
C LEU A 14 -26.58 6.01 14.75
N PRO A 15 -26.84 4.72 15.06
CA PRO A 15 -26.83 4.22 16.42
C PRO A 15 -25.38 3.95 16.83
N PHE A 16 -24.65 5.00 17.22
CA PHE A 16 -23.43 4.83 18.00
C PHE A 16 -23.72 5.23 19.44
N SER A 17 -24.30 4.27 20.17
CA SER A 17 -24.36 4.33 21.63
C SER A 17 -22.94 4.39 22.17
N ASN A 18 -22.72 5.39 23.02
CA ASN A 18 -21.51 5.66 23.79
C ASN A 18 -20.96 4.40 24.47
N GLN A 19 -19.64 4.22 24.37
CA GLN A 19 -18.76 3.74 25.44
C GLN A 19 -17.30 4.07 25.07
N ASP A 20 -16.76 5.11 25.71
CA ASP A 20 -15.35 5.51 25.78
C ASP A 20 -14.51 5.37 24.49
N GLY A 21 -14.79 6.24 23.52
CA GLY A 21 -13.81 6.56 22.48
C GLY A 21 -12.61 7.32 23.06
N PRO A 22 -11.38 7.11 22.54
CA PRO A 22 -10.23 7.86 23.03
C PRO A 22 -10.48 9.35 22.82
N LYS A 23 -10.39 10.14 23.91
CA LYS A 23 -10.46 11.62 23.94
C LYS A 23 -9.63 12.32 22.86
N ALA A 24 -8.72 11.59 22.19
CA ALA A 24 -7.94 12.02 21.04
C ALA A 24 -8.77 12.35 19.76
N LEU A 25 -9.98 11.79 19.59
CA LEU A 25 -10.85 12.10 18.44
C LEU A 25 -11.87 13.22 18.72
N GLU A 26 -11.89 13.73 19.95
CA GLU A 26 -12.72 14.87 20.33
C GLU A 26 -12.26 16.12 19.54
N GLY A 27 -13.20 16.78 18.87
CA GLY A 27 -12.94 17.95 18.02
C GLY A 27 -12.59 17.64 16.56
N VAL A 28 -12.27 16.39 16.18
CA VAL A 28 -11.98 16.04 14.76
C VAL A 28 -13.22 16.29 13.89
N ALA A 29 -14.40 15.91 14.36
CA ALA A 29 -15.65 16.15 13.63
C ALA A 29 -15.96 17.66 13.45
N ALA A 30 -15.62 18.50 14.43
CA ALA A 30 -15.78 19.94 14.34
C ALA A 30 -14.81 20.56 13.32
N ASN A 31 -13.55 20.11 13.34
CA ASN A 31 -12.53 20.53 12.37
C ASN A 31 -12.89 20.13 10.94
N VAL A 32 -13.41 18.92 10.72
CA VAL A 32 -13.88 18.48 9.40
C VAL A 32 -15.05 19.33 8.92
N LYS A 33 -16.01 19.66 9.79
CA LYS A 33 -17.12 20.58 9.45
C LYS A 33 -16.63 21.98 9.11
N LEU A 34 -15.64 22.50 9.84
CA LEU A 34 -15.04 23.81 9.56
C LEU A 34 -14.30 23.82 8.22
N LEU A 35 -13.58 22.74 7.90
CA LEU A 35 -12.88 22.59 6.63
C LEU A 35 -13.85 22.56 5.45
N LEU A 36 -14.94 21.80 5.55
CA LEU A 36 -15.99 21.77 4.52
C LEU A 36 -16.60 23.15 4.28
N LYS A 37 -16.86 23.91 5.35
CA LYS A 37 -17.35 25.28 5.26
C LYS A 37 -16.33 26.20 4.56
N LEU A 38 -15.05 26.12 4.92
CA LEU A 38 -14.00 26.90 4.26
C LEU A 38 -13.85 26.57 2.78
N VAL A 39 -14.03 25.29 2.41
CA VAL A 39 -13.97 24.85 1.01
C VAL A 39 -15.13 25.45 0.21
N GLN A 40 -16.33 25.46 0.80
CA GLN A 40 -17.50 26.10 0.20
C GLN A 40 -17.28 27.63 0.06
N ASP A 41 -16.85 28.30 1.12
CA ASP A 41 -16.54 29.74 1.09
C ASP A 41 -15.44 30.07 0.06
N HIS A 42 -14.47 29.16 -0.15
CA HIS A 42 -13.43 29.33 -1.14
C HIS A 42 -13.96 29.17 -2.57
N GLN A 43 -14.85 28.19 -2.81
CA GLN A 43 -15.47 27.96 -4.11
C GLN A 43 -16.36 29.15 -4.50
N ASP A 44 -17.16 29.66 -3.57
CA ASP A 44 -18.03 30.81 -3.81
C ASP A 44 -17.22 32.09 -4.09
N ALA A 45 -16.07 32.26 -3.44
CA ALA A 45 -15.17 33.41 -3.64
C ALA A 45 -14.22 33.25 -4.84
N ALA A 46 -14.03 32.05 -5.39
CA ALA A 46 -13.09 31.79 -6.48
C ALA A 46 -13.49 32.45 -7.81
N HIS A 47 -14.77 32.80 -7.97
CA HIS A 47 -15.28 33.52 -9.14
C HIS A 47 -15.03 35.04 -9.09
N GLY A 48 -14.58 35.60 -7.96
CA GLY A 48 -14.45 37.04 -7.74
C GLY A 48 -13.03 37.58 -7.52
N GLY A 49 -11.98 36.75 -7.58
CA GLY A 49 -10.59 37.21 -7.46
C GLY A 49 -10.27 37.93 -6.13
N ASP A 50 -10.83 37.47 -5.02
CA ASP A 50 -10.60 38.07 -3.70
C ASP A 50 -9.20 37.70 -3.16
N GLY A 51 -8.38 38.73 -2.86
CA GLY A 51 -7.04 38.63 -2.29
C GLY A 51 -6.93 37.90 -0.94
N ARG A 52 -8.05 37.48 -0.35
CA ARG A 52 -8.10 36.59 0.83
C ARG A 52 -7.95 35.11 0.51
N GLN A 53 -7.86 34.72 -0.76
CA GLN A 53 -7.56 33.35 -1.19
C GLN A 53 -6.37 32.70 -0.43
N PRO A 54 -5.17 33.32 -0.35
CA PRO A 54 -4.05 32.73 0.38
C PRO A 54 -4.36 32.52 1.87
N GLN A 55 -5.11 33.43 2.49
CA GLN A 55 -5.51 33.33 3.91
C GLN A 55 -6.45 32.14 4.14
N ARG A 56 -7.42 31.92 3.24
CA ARG A 56 -8.35 30.77 3.29
C ARG A 56 -7.60 29.45 3.13
N ILE A 57 -6.69 29.37 2.15
CA ILE A 57 -5.86 28.18 1.91
C ILE A 57 -4.95 27.88 3.10
N ALA A 58 -4.30 28.90 3.69
CA ALA A 58 -3.49 28.74 4.88
C ALA A 58 -4.31 28.21 6.07
N THR A 59 -5.54 28.70 6.25
CA THR A 59 -6.44 28.21 7.31
C THR A 59 -6.86 26.76 7.10
N MET A 60 -7.15 26.35 5.85
CA MET A 60 -7.45 24.96 5.50
C MET A 60 -6.29 24.02 5.82
N LEU A 61 -5.06 24.42 5.49
CA LEU A 61 -3.86 23.63 5.75
C LEU A 61 -3.65 23.42 7.25
N THR A 62 -3.79 24.47 8.07
CA THR A 62 -3.67 24.35 9.53
C THR A 62 -4.70 23.39 10.14
N ILE A 63 -5.95 23.42 9.64
CA ILE A 63 -7.01 22.51 10.11
C ILE A 63 -6.70 21.06 9.69
N LEU A 64 -6.19 20.85 8.48
CA LEU A 64 -5.77 19.52 8.01
C LEU A 64 -4.62 18.96 8.84
N ASP A 65 -3.65 19.80 9.20
CA ASP A 65 -2.53 19.40 10.06
C ASP A 65 -3.00 19.03 11.49
N ASP A 66 -3.95 19.77 12.07
CA ASP A 66 -4.53 19.43 13.38
C ASP A 66 -5.33 18.11 13.32
N VAL A 67 -6.15 17.91 12.27
CA VAL A 67 -6.87 16.65 12.06
C VAL A 67 -5.90 15.48 11.90
N ARG A 68 -4.84 15.66 11.10
CA ARG A 68 -3.81 14.65 10.89
C ARG A 68 -3.11 14.28 12.19
N SER A 69 -2.64 15.27 12.95
CA SER A 69 -1.97 15.09 14.25
C SER A 69 -2.84 14.30 15.23
N ARG A 70 -4.13 14.64 15.34
CA ARG A 70 -5.07 13.95 16.25
C ARG A 70 -5.34 12.50 15.82
N VAL A 71 -5.49 12.25 14.52
CA VAL A 71 -5.69 10.90 13.96
C VAL A 71 -4.44 10.02 14.12
N GLU A 72 -3.25 10.57 13.91
CA GLU A 72 -1.99 9.85 14.15
C GLU A 72 -1.83 9.51 15.64
N THR A 73 -2.14 10.45 16.53
CA THR A 73 -2.12 10.26 17.99
C THR A 73 -3.13 9.21 18.44
N SER A 74 -4.34 9.17 17.86
CA SER A 74 -5.34 8.15 18.17
C SER A 74 -4.92 6.75 17.68
N LYS A 75 -4.25 6.64 16.52
CA LYS A 75 -3.70 5.37 16.01
C LYS A 75 -2.57 4.83 16.88
N ALA A 76 -1.69 5.72 17.37
CA ALA A 76 -0.60 5.34 18.28
C ALA A 76 -1.14 4.83 19.63
N SER A 77 -2.21 5.44 20.15
CA SER A 77 -2.90 5.00 21.38
C SER A 77 -3.53 3.62 21.23
N ALA A 78 -4.20 3.34 20.10
CA ALA A 78 -4.79 2.03 19.81
C ALA A 78 -3.74 0.90 19.78
N ARG A 79 -2.60 1.12 19.12
CA ARG A 79 -1.49 0.13 19.08
C ARG A 79 -0.89 -0.17 20.45
N LYS A 80 -0.83 0.84 21.33
CA LYS A 80 -0.29 0.68 22.71
C LYS A 80 -1.24 -0.08 23.63
N ALA A 81 -2.56 0.03 23.41
CA ALA A 81 -3.58 -0.75 24.12
C ALA A 81 -3.63 -2.21 23.64
N GLU A 82 -3.41 -2.46 22.35
CA GLU A 82 -3.41 -3.79 21.75
C GLU A 82 -2.20 -4.64 22.18
N LEU A 83 -1.01 -4.02 22.31
CA LEU A 83 0.19 -4.66 22.87
C LEU A 83 0.04 -5.09 24.35
N ARG A 84 -0.84 -4.44 25.13
CA ARG A 84 -1.12 -4.82 26.53
C ARG A 84 -2.06 -6.03 26.65
N ARG A 85 -2.94 -6.25 25.68
CA ARG A 85 -3.78 -7.47 25.64
C ARG A 85 -2.96 -8.72 25.34
N CYS A 86 -1.95 -8.63 24.47
CA CYS A 86 -1.13 -9.80 24.11
C CYS A 86 -0.12 -10.23 25.19
N ASN A 87 0.12 -9.43 26.23
CA ASN A 87 1.09 -9.76 27.29
C ASN A 87 0.46 -10.27 28.60
N THR A 88 -0.86 -10.24 28.74
CA THR A 88 -1.55 -10.66 29.98
C THR A 88 -1.94 -12.14 30.02
N ASP A 89 -1.87 -12.86 28.90
CA ASP A 89 -2.29 -14.27 28.82
C ASP A 89 -1.14 -15.30 29.00
N LEU A 90 0.12 -14.87 29.10
CA LEU A 90 1.28 -15.78 29.18
C LEU A 90 1.85 -16.01 30.59
N ARG A 91 1.22 -15.49 31.65
CA ARG A 91 1.70 -15.71 33.04
C ARG A 91 0.64 -16.32 33.97
N ARG A 92 0.15 -17.52 33.65
CA ARG A 92 -0.38 -18.46 34.67
C ARG A 92 -0.05 -19.91 34.30
N SER A 93 1.18 -20.34 34.60
CA SER A 93 1.44 -21.74 34.96
C SER A 93 2.78 -21.80 35.70
N ALA A 94 2.77 -21.44 36.98
CA ALA A 94 3.82 -21.84 37.90
C ALA A 94 3.45 -23.22 38.48
N PRO A 95 4.28 -24.26 38.36
CA PRO A 95 4.20 -25.38 39.25
C PRO A 95 4.86 -25.04 40.58
N VAL A 96 4.16 -25.38 41.65
CA VAL A 96 4.56 -25.30 43.04
C VAL A 96 5.86 -26.09 43.27
N VAL A 97 6.81 -25.42 43.91
CA VAL A 97 8.07 -25.94 44.45
C VAL A 97 7.77 -26.94 45.58
N PRO A 98 8.62 -27.96 45.80
CA PRO A 98 9.13 -28.14 47.16
C PRO A 98 10.66 -28.06 47.18
N LEU A 99 11.13 -27.24 48.12
CA LEU A 99 12.52 -27.08 48.49
C LEU A 99 13.15 -28.43 48.87
N LEU A 100 14.45 -28.58 48.62
CA LEU A 100 15.48 -28.77 49.66
C LEU A 100 16.89 -28.89 49.05
N SER A 101 17.86 -28.27 49.75
CA SER A 101 19.33 -28.51 49.79
C SER A 101 20.15 -28.35 48.49
N SER A 102 20.98 -27.31 48.30
CA SER A 102 22.24 -26.93 48.97
C SER A 102 23.49 -27.71 48.50
N ALA A 103 24.42 -26.94 47.90
CA ALA A 103 25.88 -27.01 48.07
C ALA A 103 26.69 -28.21 47.52
N ASP A 104 27.65 -27.84 46.66
CA ASP A 104 29.08 -28.17 46.75
C ASP A 104 29.70 -29.38 46.01
N SER A 105 30.84 -29.06 45.41
CA SER A 105 31.99 -29.89 45.01
C SER A 105 31.87 -30.90 43.87
N GLY A 106 32.86 -30.83 42.96
CA GLY A 106 33.13 -31.85 41.97
C GLY A 106 33.88 -33.05 42.55
N SER A 107 33.76 -34.21 41.92
CA SER A 107 34.75 -35.31 41.94
C SER A 107 34.24 -36.45 41.05
N ALA A 108 35.19 -37.15 40.45
CA ALA A 108 35.02 -38.27 39.54
C ALA A 108 34.39 -39.54 40.19
N ALA A 109 33.88 -40.39 39.29
CA ALA A 109 33.76 -41.84 39.37
C ALA A 109 32.81 -42.47 40.40
N ALA A 110 31.67 -43.00 39.92
CA ALA A 110 31.13 -44.28 40.40
C ALA A 110 30.18 -44.91 39.35
N LYS A 111 30.54 -46.11 38.89
CA LYS A 111 29.65 -47.01 38.15
C LYS A 111 28.54 -47.48 39.10
N GLU A 112 27.35 -46.88 39.03
CA GLU A 112 26.15 -47.47 39.60
C GLU A 112 25.35 -48.22 38.53
N LYS A 113 25.23 -49.53 38.74
CA LYS A 113 24.32 -50.41 38.02
C LYS A 113 22.89 -49.95 38.29
N LYS A 114 22.22 -49.36 37.28
CA LYS A 114 20.77 -49.16 37.30
C LYS A 114 20.06 -50.52 37.50
N PRO A 115 19.07 -50.62 38.41
CA PRO A 115 18.26 -51.82 38.54
C PRO A 115 17.40 -52.00 37.28
N PRO A 116 16.98 -53.22 36.93
CA PRO A 116 16.12 -53.45 35.78
C PRO A 116 14.78 -52.73 36.02
N LEU A 117 14.49 -51.72 35.20
CA LEU A 117 13.19 -51.06 35.24
C LEU A 117 12.12 -52.11 34.90
N ASN A 118 11.10 -52.20 35.74
CA ASN A 118 9.96 -53.06 35.46
C ASN A 118 9.31 -52.63 34.13
N PRO A 119 9.02 -53.57 33.22
CA PRO A 119 8.42 -53.26 31.90
C PRO A 119 7.09 -52.50 32.04
N ALA A 120 6.34 -52.75 33.11
CA ALA A 120 5.09 -52.04 33.44
C ALA A 120 5.29 -50.53 33.68
N THR A 121 6.43 -50.11 34.24
CA THR A 121 6.71 -48.69 34.48
C THR A 121 7.08 -47.95 33.20
N GLU A 122 7.79 -48.61 32.27
CA GLU A 122 8.11 -48.04 30.96
C GLU A 122 6.85 -47.85 30.11
N GLU A 123 5.91 -48.79 30.18
CA GLU A 123 4.63 -48.71 29.50
C GLU A 123 3.76 -47.56 30.02
N ILE A 124 3.70 -47.35 31.35
CA ILE A 124 3.00 -46.19 31.94
C ILE A 124 3.62 -44.87 31.47
N HIS A 125 4.94 -44.76 31.40
CA HIS A 125 5.61 -43.57 30.90
C HIS A 125 5.36 -43.33 29.41
N ARG A 126 5.35 -44.40 28.61
CA ARG A 126 5.02 -44.35 27.19
C ARG A 126 3.58 -43.87 26.97
N LEU A 127 2.59 -44.46 27.66
CA LEU A 127 1.19 -44.06 27.54
C LEU A 127 0.95 -42.60 27.96
N ARG A 128 1.64 -42.12 29.00
CA ARG A 128 1.59 -40.70 29.39
C ARG A 128 2.16 -39.78 28.32
N ARG A 129 3.23 -40.20 27.63
CA ARG A 129 3.81 -39.45 26.51
C ARG A 129 2.86 -39.43 25.32
N GLU A 130 2.33 -40.58 24.92
CA GLU A 130 1.34 -40.68 23.83
C GLU A 130 0.08 -39.84 24.10
N LEU A 131 -0.42 -39.81 25.35
CA LEU A 131 -1.53 -38.95 25.74
C LEU A 131 -1.18 -37.46 25.65
N ALA A 132 0.01 -37.07 26.10
CA ALA A 132 0.48 -35.69 26.00
C ALA A 132 0.62 -35.25 24.53
N ASP A 133 1.15 -36.13 23.68
CA ASP A 133 1.31 -35.90 22.24
C ASP A 133 -0.06 -35.78 21.55
N SER A 134 -1.02 -36.65 21.90
CA SER A 134 -2.40 -36.58 21.39
C SER A 134 -3.11 -35.28 21.80
N MET A 135 -2.98 -34.86 23.06
CA MET A 135 -3.52 -33.59 23.54
C MET A 135 -2.85 -32.38 22.87
N ALA A 136 -1.54 -32.45 22.59
CA ALA A 136 -0.82 -31.42 21.85
C ALA A 136 -1.32 -31.32 20.39
N ALA A 137 -1.54 -32.47 19.73
CA ALA A 137 -2.10 -32.54 18.38
C ALA A 137 -3.51 -31.94 18.32
N GLN A 138 -4.38 -32.28 19.28
CA GLN A 138 -5.75 -31.72 19.35
C GLN A 138 -5.74 -30.20 19.55
N LYS A 139 -4.89 -29.68 20.44
CA LYS A 139 -4.72 -28.23 20.62
C LYS A 139 -4.19 -27.56 19.35
N SER A 140 -3.29 -28.21 18.63
CA SER A 140 -2.77 -27.71 17.36
C SER A 140 -3.89 -27.60 16.31
N MET A 141 -4.71 -28.65 16.15
CA MET A 141 -5.88 -28.60 15.27
C MET A 141 -6.87 -27.50 15.66
N GLY A 142 -7.15 -27.34 16.95
CA GLY A 142 -8.01 -26.26 17.44
C GLY A 142 -7.50 -24.87 17.04
N ARG A 143 -6.18 -24.63 17.12
CA ARG A 143 -5.56 -23.39 16.66
C ARG A 143 -5.69 -23.21 15.14
N MET A 144 -5.51 -24.27 14.36
CA MET A 144 -5.66 -24.20 12.89
C MET A 144 -7.10 -23.85 12.49
N PHE A 145 -8.12 -24.50 13.07
CA PHE A 145 -9.52 -24.17 12.78
C PHE A 145 -9.89 -22.74 13.19
N SER A 146 -9.37 -22.26 14.33
CA SER A 146 -9.55 -20.87 14.74
C SER A 146 -8.86 -19.88 13.78
N GLY A 147 -7.66 -20.21 13.31
CA GLY A 147 -6.93 -19.41 12.32
C GLY A 147 -7.67 -19.34 10.98
N MET A 148 -8.12 -20.48 10.46
CA MET A 148 -8.85 -20.58 9.21
C MET A 148 -10.18 -19.80 9.24
N GLY A 149 -10.88 -19.78 10.38
CA GLY A 149 -12.08 -18.95 10.55
C GLY A 149 -11.80 -17.45 10.43
N LYS A 150 -10.71 -16.97 11.03
CA LYS A 150 -10.29 -15.56 10.94
C LYS A 150 -9.81 -15.18 9.54
N GLU A 151 -9.11 -16.09 8.86
CA GLU A 151 -8.69 -15.88 7.48
C GLU A 151 -9.90 -15.79 6.54
N LYS A 152 -10.87 -16.70 6.68
CA LYS A 152 -12.14 -16.65 5.94
C LYS A 152 -12.87 -15.32 6.15
N GLU A 153 -12.94 -14.83 7.38
CA GLU A 153 -13.57 -13.55 7.69
C GLU A 153 -12.81 -12.36 7.05
N THR A 154 -11.48 -12.42 7.06
CA THR A 154 -10.63 -11.40 6.44
C THR A 154 -10.82 -11.35 4.93
N ILE A 155 -10.81 -12.51 4.26
CA ILE A 155 -11.06 -12.61 2.82
C ILE A 155 -12.46 -12.10 2.47
N ALA A 156 -13.48 -12.47 3.24
CA ALA A 156 -14.85 -12.00 3.00
C ALA A 156 -14.96 -10.47 3.10
N ARG A 157 -14.27 -9.87 4.07
CA ARG A 157 -14.21 -8.41 4.23
C ARG A 157 -13.50 -7.74 3.06
N GLU A 158 -12.36 -8.27 2.62
CA GLU A 158 -11.63 -7.75 1.46
C GLU A 158 -12.44 -7.86 0.17
N LEU A 159 -13.13 -8.98 -0.05
CA LEU A 159 -14.04 -9.16 -1.17
C LEU A 159 -15.17 -8.12 -1.16
N ALA A 160 -15.80 -7.88 -0.01
CA ALA A 160 -16.84 -6.86 0.11
C ALA A 160 -16.32 -5.45 -0.22
N MET A 161 -15.11 -5.10 0.24
CA MET A 161 -14.48 -3.83 -0.12
C MET A 161 -14.20 -3.74 -1.63
N LYS A 162 -13.73 -4.82 -2.25
CA LYS A 162 -13.44 -4.84 -3.69
C LYS A 162 -14.70 -4.74 -4.54
N VAL A 163 -15.80 -5.39 -4.13
CA VAL A 163 -17.10 -5.25 -4.79
C VAL A 163 -17.58 -3.79 -4.73
N HIS A 164 -17.44 -3.14 -3.57
CA HIS A 164 -17.81 -1.73 -3.44
C HIS A 164 -16.93 -0.80 -4.28
N GLU A 165 -15.61 -1.01 -4.30
CA GLU A 165 -14.67 -0.27 -5.14
C GLU A 165 -15.04 -0.40 -6.63
N LEU A 166 -15.34 -1.63 -7.09
CA LEU A 166 -15.79 -1.88 -8.46
C LEU A 166 -17.07 -1.11 -8.78
N ALA A 167 -18.09 -1.18 -7.93
CA ALA A 167 -19.36 -0.48 -8.12
C ALA A 167 -19.15 1.05 -8.27
N CYS A 168 -18.32 1.65 -7.41
CA CYS A 168 -17.97 3.07 -7.50
C CYS A 168 -17.27 3.40 -8.83
N THR A 169 -16.35 2.55 -9.29
CA THR A 169 -15.68 2.77 -10.59
C THR A 169 -16.62 2.61 -11.78
N GLU A 170 -17.58 1.69 -11.71
CA GLU A 170 -18.60 1.50 -12.76
C GLU A 170 -19.51 2.72 -12.91
N GLU A 171 -19.89 3.35 -11.80
CA GLU A 171 -20.66 4.60 -11.82
C GLU A 171 -19.90 5.74 -12.52
N ILE A 172 -18.61 5.92 -12.21
CA ILE A 172 -17.76 6.93 -12.86
C ILE A 172 -17.62 6.63 -14.35
N VAL A 173 -17.39 5.37 -14.73
CA VAL A 173 -17.33 4.96 -16.13
C VAL A 173 -18.66 5.23 -16.84
N GLY A 174 -19.79 4.97 -16.18
CA GLY A 174 -21.13 5.26 -16.69
C GLY A 174 -21.33 6.76 -16.95
N TYR A 175 -20.92 7.62 -16.01
CA TYR A 175 -20.97 9.07 -16.17
C TYR A 175 -20.11 9.53 -17.36
N LEU A 176 -18.86 9.08 -17.44
CA LEU A 176 -17.94 9.44 -18.53
C LEU A 176 -18.44 8.97 -19.90
N LYS A 177 -19.07 7.79 -19.98
CA LYS A 177 -19.71 7.30 -21.21
C LYS A 177 -20.82 8.23 -21.68
N LYS A 178 -21.73 8.64 -20.78
CA LYS A 178 -22.82 9.58 -21.11
C LYS A 178 -22.27 10.94 -21.58
N GLN A 179 -21.21 11.44 -20.93
CA GLN A 179 -20.57 12.69 -21.33
C GLN A 179 -19.93 12.58 -22.72
N ASN A 180 -19.22 11.48 -23.01
CA ASN A 180 -18.62 11.23 -24.32
C ASN A 180 -19.67 11.09 -25.44
N GLU A 181 -20.81 10.45 -25.15
CA GLU A 181 -21.93 10.34 -26.08
C GLU A 181 -22.50 11.72 -26.42
N THR A 182 -22.78 12.53 -25.41
CA THR A 182 -23.24 13.93 -25.58
C THR A 182 -22.26 14.76 -26.40
N LEU A 183 -20.95 14.65 -26.13
CA LEU A 183 -19.93 15.36 -26.89
C LEU A 183 -19.87 14.88 -28.34
N SER A 184 -19.99 13.58 -28.57
CA SER A 184 -19.98 13.00 -29.91
C SER A 184 -21.19 13.46 -30.73
N GLU A 185 -22.36 13.57 -30.11
CA GLU A 185 -23.55 14.16 -30.74
C GLU A 185 -23.35 15.63 -31.11
N LYS A 186 -22.77 16.43 -30.20
CA LYS A 186 -22.44 17.84 -30.46
C LYS A 186 -21.45 17.99 -31.61
N VAL A 187 -20.41 17.15 -31.66
CA VAL A 187 -19.44 17.16 -32.77
C VAL A 187 -20.15 16.81 -34.08
N ARG A 188 -21.03 15.80 -34.09
CA ARG A 188 -21.80 15.43 -35.28
C ARG A 188 -22.74 16.56 -35.73
N ALA A 189 -23.42 17.23 -34.80
CA ALA A 189 -24.27 18.38 -35.10
C ALA A 189 -23.46 19.52 -35.73
N CYS A 190 -22.33 19.88 -35.12
CA CYS A 190 -21.40 20.90 -35.63
C CYS A 190 -20.85 20.55 -37.02
N CYS A 191 -20.46 19.28 -37.26
CA CYS A 191 -20.04 18.82 -38.58
C CYS A 191 -21.15 18.93 -39.64
N ASN A 192 -22.41 18.67 -39.26
CA ASN A 192 -23.55 18.77 -40.17
C ASN A 192 -23.90 20.23 -40.49
N GLU A 193 -23.85 21.13 -39.50
CA GLU A 193 -24.05 22.57 -39.67
C GLU A 193 -23.00 23.15 -40.63
N HIS A 194 -21.71 22.92 -40.34
CA HIS A 194 -20.64 23.43 -41.19
C HIS A 194 -20.54 22.71 -42.55
N GLY A 195 -20.89 21.41 -42.62
CA GLY A 195 -20.95 20.67 -43.89
C GLY A 195 -22.07 21.15 -44.82
N ALA A 196 -23.19 21.62 -44.26
CA ALA A 196 -24.30 22.21 -45.02
C ALA A 196 -23.96 23.61 -45.52
N ASP A 197 -23.33 24.45 -44.68
CA ASP A 197 -22.89 25.80 -45.06
C ASP A 197 -21.82 25.77 -46.15
N THR A 198 -20.91 24.78 -46.11
CA THR A 198 -19.88 24.61 -47.15
C THR A 198 -20.50 24.18 -48.48
N ARG A 199 -21.57 23.36 -48.48
CA ARG A 199 -22.26 22.98 -49.73
C ARG A 199 -23.16 24.09 -50.28
N ALA A 200 -23.81 24.87 -49.42
CA ALA A 200 -24.63 26.00 -49.82
C ALA A 200 -23.78 27.15 -50.40
N SER A 201 -22.62 27.45 -49.80
CA SER A 201 -21.68 28.46 -50.29
C SER A 201 -20.98 28.04 -51.60
N VAL A 202 -20.63 26.76 -51.77
CA VAL A 202 -20.06 26.26 -53.04
C VAL A 202 -21.09 26.22 -54.17
N ALA A 203 -22.39 25.98 -53.87
CA ALA A 203 -23.46 26.07 -54.86
C ALA A 203 -23.77 27.52 -55.29
N ALA A 204 -23.61 28.50 -54.38
CA ALA A 204 -23.78 29.92 -54.70
C ALA A 204 -22.57 30.51 -55.48
N ALA A 205 -21.36 30.01 -55.25
CA ALA A 205 -20.15 30.45 -55.95
C ALA A 205 -20.03 29.95 -57.41
N ALA A 206 -20.84 28.96 -57.81
CA ALA A 206 -20.88 28.48 -59.21
C ALA A 206 -21.62 29.43 -60.17
N GLY A 207 -22.24 30.51 -59.67
CA GLY A 207 -23.10 31.41 -60.46
C GLY A 207 -22.63 32.87 -60.59
N GLY A 208 -21.51 33.30 -60.00
CA GLY A 208 -21.13 34.71 -60.00
C GLY A 208 -19.63 34.93 -59.91
N GLY A 209 -19.04 35.47 -60.98
CA GLY A 209 -17.66 35.92 -61.00
C GLY A 209 -17.42 37.14 -60.11
N GLY A 210 -16.26 37.15 -59.45
CA GLY A 210 -15.74 38.21 -58.58
C GLY A 210 -15.20 37.56 -57.30
N GLY A 211 -13.92 37.18 -57.19
CA GLY A 211 -12.76 38.05 -57.31
C GLY A 211 -12.39 38.56 -55.91
N GLY A 212 -11.67 37.77 -55.10
CA GLY A 212 -11.05 38.28 -53.87
C GLY A 212 -10.71 37.27 -52.76
N ASP A 213 -11.62 36.36 -52.39
CA ASP A 213 -11.56 35.72 -51.05
C ASP A 213 -11.01 34.28 -51.02
N GLY A 214 -10.68 33.70 -52.17
CA GLY A 214 -10.15 32.34 -52.25
C GLY A 214 -8.73 32.19 -51.68
N GLY A 215 -7.95 33.28 -51.64
CA GLY A 215 -6.58 33.28 -51.14
C GLY A 215 -6.51 33.15 -49.62
N ASP A 216 -7.35 33.90 -48.90
CA ASP A 216 -7.36 33.92 -47.43
C ASP A 216 -7.84 32.58 -46.85
N HIS A 217 -8.83 31.95 -47.50
CA HIS A 217 -9.26 30.60 -47.13
C HIS A 217 -8.14 29.55 -47.31
N VAL A 218 -7.37 29.62 -48.41
CA VAL A 218 -6.24 28.70 -48.65
C VAL A 218 -5.13 28.92 -47.61
N LEU A 219 -4.78 30.16 -47.29
CA LEU A 219 -3.77 30.47 -46.26
C LEU A 219 -4.22 30.01 -44.86
N LEU A 220 -5.50 30.18 -44.52
CA LEU A 220 -6.06 29.67 -43.26
C LEU A 220 -6.06 28.14 -43.22
N GLN A 221 -6.36 27.48 -44.33
CA GLN A 221 -6.32 26.02 -44.45
C GLN A 221 -4.88 25.48 -44.28
N GLU A 222 -3.89 26.10 -44.92
CA GLU A 222 -2.48 25.74 -44.77
C GLU A 222 -1.98 25.95 -43.34
N ARG A 223 -2.35 27.07 -42.71
CA ARG A 223 -2.03 27.35 -41.30
C ARG A 223 -2.67 26.31 -40.36
N ASN A 224 -3.94 25.98 -40.55
CA ASN A 224 -4.62 24.96 -39.74
C ASN A 224 -4.00 23.58 -39.92
N LYS A 225 -3.57 23.24 -41.14
CA LYS A 225 -2.83 22.01 -41.42
C LYS A 225 -1.49 21.98 -40.67
N ALA A 226 -0.70 23.05 -40.74
CA ALA A 226 0.57 23.17 -40.04
C ALA A 226 0.39 23.07 -38.50
N LEU A 227 -0.64 23.72 -37.95
CA LEU A 227 -0.96 23.63 -36.51
C LEU A 227 -1.38 22.22 -36.10
N THR A 228 -2.16 21.53 -36.94
CA THR A 228 -2.57 20.14 -36.69
C THR A 228 -1.38 19.20 -36.71
N GLU A 229 -0.47 19.35 -37.68
CA GLU A 229 0.77 18.57 -37.74
C GLU A 229 1.68 18.84 -36.53
N GLN A 230 1.78 20.10 -36.09
CA GLN A 230 2.54 20.47 -34.90
C GLN A 230 1.91 19.87 -33.63
N LEU A 231 0.59 19.89 -33.51
CA LEU A 231 -0.13 19.28 -32.39
C LEU A 231 0.08 17.76 -32.36
N LEU A 232 -0.01 17.08 -33.50
CA LEU A 232 0.24 15.64 -33.60
C LEU A 232 1.68 15.29 -33.21
N LYS A 233 2.66 16.08 -33.67
CA LYS A 233 4.07 15.93 -33.27
C LYS A 233 4.25 16.10 -31.76
N SER A 234 3.62 17.11 -31.17
CA SER A 234 3.65 17.35 -29.71
C SER A 234 3.02 16.20 -28.93
N LEU A 235 1.88 15.68 -29.38
CA LEU A 235 1.20 14.54 -28.77
C LEU A 235 2.04 13.26 -28.84
N GLU A 236 2.71 12.99 -29.97
CA GLU A 236 3.59 11.83 -30.09
C GLU A 236 4.83 11.98 -29.20
N GLY A 237 5.43 13.18 -29.15
CA GLY A 237 6.51 13.49 -28.22
C GLY A 237 6.11 13.24 -26.75
N HIS A 238 4.91 13.67 -26.35
CA HIS A 238 4.38 13.40 -25.02
C HIS A 238 4.17 11.89 -24.75
N ARG A 239 3.67 11.12 -25.73
CA ARG A 239 3.53 9.66 -25.61
C ARG A 239 4.87 8.96 -25.44
N ILE A 240 5.89 9.38 -26.19
CA ILE A 240 7.25 8.85 -26.09
C ILE A 240 7.83 9.17 -24.71
N MET A 241 7.74 10.41 -24.25
CA MET A 241 8.21 10.79 -22.91
C MET A 241 7.49 10.03 -21.81
N LYS A 242 6.17 9.81 -21.94
CA LYS A 242 5.40 8.99 -21.00
C LYS A 242 5.88 7.54 -20.95
N ARG A 243 6.19 6.93 -22.12
CA ARG A 243 6.77 5.58 -22.21
C ARG A 243 8.15 5.53 -21.52
N ARG A 244 9.04 6.47 -21.85
CA ARG A 244 10.38 6.56 -21.25
C ARG A 244 10.32 6.75 -19.73
N LEU A 245 9.44 7.63 -19.23
CA LEU A 245 9.26 7.83 -17.79
C LEU A 245 8.80 6.54 -17.09
N LYS A 246 7.97 5.72 -17.76
CA LYS A 246 7.55 4.42 -17.24
C LYS A 246 8.74 3.45 -17.17
N GLU A 247 9.54 3.36 -18.22
CA GLU A 247 10.74 2.50 -18.28
C GLU A 247 11.74 2.86 -17.18
N GLU A 248 12.02 4.15 -16.99
CA GLU A 248 12.91 4.65 -15.93
C GLU A 248 12.37 4.36 -14.51
N ARG A 249 11.05 4.42 -14.32
CA ARG A 249 10.41 4.03 -13.04
C ARG A 249 10.54 2.54 -12.78
N GLU A 250 10.26 1.70 -13.78
CA GLU A 250 10.41 0.25 -13.68
C GLU A 250 11.88 -0.14 -13.46
N GLU A 251 12.84 0.56 -14.07
CA GLU A 251 14.26 0.34 -13.85
C GLU A 251 14.71 0.76 -12.45
N ARG A 252 14.23 1.90 -11.96
CA ARG A 252 14.44 2.34 -10.58
C ARG A 252 13.90 1.31 -9.59
N GLU A 253 12.69 0.81 -9.81
CA GLU A 253 12.09 -0.21 -8.96
C GLU A 253 12.91 -1.51 -8.98
N ARG A 254 13.29 -1.99 -10.17
CA ARG A 254 14.21 -3.14 -10.32
C ARG A 254 15.53 -2.95 -9.57
N MET A 255 16.10 -1.75 -9.60
CA MET A 255 17.31 -1.42 -8.87
C MET A 255 17.09 -1.42 -7.35
N LEU A 256 15.98 -0.84 -6.87
CA LEU A 256 15.63 -0.84 -5.45
C LEU A 256 15.43 -2.26 -4.91
N THR A 257 14.76 -3.14 -5.66
CA THR A 257 14.61 -4.56 -5.27
C THR A 257 15.97 -5.24 -5.16
N ARG A 258 16.87 -5.04 -6.15
CA ARG A 258 18.24 -5.58 -6.07
C ARG A 258 19.03 -5.03 -4.89
N MET A 259 18.88 -3.75 -4.57
CA MET A 259 19.52 -3.15 -3.40
C MET A 259 18.97 -3.74 -2.09
N ALA A 260 17.66 -3.98 -2.00
CA ALA A 260 17.04 -4.63 -0.84
C ALA A 260 17.56 -6.06 -0.64
N GLU A 261 17.62 -6.86 -1.71
CA GLU A 261 18.21 -8.22 -1.66
C GLU A 261 19.67 -8.20 -1.20
N MET A 262 20.47 -7.24 -1.69
CA MET A 262 21.86 -7.08 -1.24
C MET A 262 21.93 -6.66 0.24
N ALA A 263 21.02 -5.81 0.71
CA ALA A 263 20.96 -5.39 2.11
C ALA A 263 20.60 -6.57 3.03
N GLU A 264 19.65 -7.43 2.63
CA GLU A 264 19.31 -8.65 3.37
C GLU A 264 20.48 -9.65 3.42
N GLU A 265 21.15 -9.87 2.29
CA GLU A 265 22.36 -10.72 2.25
C GLU A 265 23.47 -10.16 3.16
N ALA A 266 23.60 -8.82 3.25
CA ALA A 266 24.63 -8.17 4.04
C ALA A 266 24.33 -8.29 5.53
N ALA A 267 23.07 -8.08 5.93
CA ALA A 267 22.61 -8.28 7.29
C ALA A 267 22.80 -9.75 7.74
N ALA A 268 22.49 -10.72 6.87
CA ALA A 268 22.73 -12.13 7.15
C ALA A 268 24.23 -12.49 7.23
N GLY A 269 25.10 -11.77 6.52
CA GLY A 269 26.55 -11.90 6.63
C GLY A 269 27.09 -11.31 7.94
N GLU A 270 26.59 -10.15 8.35
CA GLU A 270 26.92 -9.51 9.62
C GLU A 270 26.52 -10.39 10.82
N GLU A 271 25.32 -10.97 10.77
CA GLU A 271 24.84 -11.91 11.79
C GLU A 271 25.77 -13.11 11.94
N ARG A 272 26.22 -13.70 10.82
CA ARG A 272 27.17 -14.81 10.82
C ARG A 272 28.53 -14.41 11.37
N ALA A 273 29.05 -13.25 10.96
CA ALA A 273 30.31 -12.73 11.48
C ALA A 273 30.25 -12.49 13.01
N ARG A 274 29.09 -12.09 13.52
CA ARG A 274 28.85 -11.93 14.97
C ARG A 274 28.85 -13.28 15.69
N ARG A 275 28.09 -14.27 15.18
CA ARG A 275 28.08 -15.64 15.73
C ARG A 275 29.48 -16.25 15.76
N LEU A 276 30.22 -16.14 14.66
CA LEU A 276 31.59 -16.63 14.56
C LEU A 276 32.50 -16.00 15.63
N ARG A 277 32.38 -14.69 15.85
CA ARG A 277 33.12 -13.98 16.91
C ARG A 277 32.77 -14.50 18.29
N GLU A 278 31.49 -14.76 18.56
CA GLU A 278 31.01 -15.31 19.83
C GLU A 278 31.55 -16.73 20.05
N THR A 279 31.51 -17.61 19.04
CA THR A 279 32.08 -18.97 19.12
C THR A 279 33.58 -18.96 19.41
N LEU A 280 34.34 -18.09 18.74
CA LEU A 280 35.79 -17.92 18.98
C LEU A 280 36.10 -17.37 20.37
N SER A 281 35.23 -16.52 20.93
CA SER A 281 35.42 -15.96 22.28
C SER A 281 34.97 -16.90 23.40
N GLY A 282 34.03 -17.81 23.10
CA GLY A 282 33.46 -18.77 24.04
C GLY A 282 34.30 -20.03 24.28
N GLY A 283 35.42 -20.20 23.58
CA GLY A 283 36.33 -21.35 23.76
C GLY A 283 35.72 -22.69 23.33
N SER A 284 34.76 -22.69 22.40
CA SER A 284 34.22 -23.92 21.82
C SER A 284 35.28 -24.64 20.99
N ASP A 285 35.53 -25.92 21.28
CA ASP A 285 36.54 -26.76 20.59
C ASP A 285 36.04 -27.33 19.24
N ASP A 286 34.80 -27.01 18.86
CA ASP A 286 34.18 -27.46 17.61
C ASP A 286 34.70 -26.67 16.40
N ASN A 287 35.95 -26.95 16.01
CA ASN A 287 36.61 -26.40 14.82
C ASN A 287 35.81 -26.63 13.51
N ALA A 288 34.94 -27.65 13.48
CA ALA A 288 34.07 -27.92 12.33
C ALA A 288 33.03 -26.81 12.10
N ASP A 289 32.47 -26.25 13.17
CA ASP A 289 31.44 -25.20 13.11
C ASP A 289 32.03 -23.86 12.65
N VAL A 290 33.24 -23.54 13.15
CA VAL A 290 34.01 -22.36 12.74
C VAL A 290 34.36 -22.40 11.25
N GLN A 291 34.79 -23.56 10.74
CA GLN A 291 35.15 -23.72 9.33
C GLN A 291 33.92 -23.63 8.41
N GLU A 292 32.77 -24.15 8.85
CA GLU A 292 31.51 -24.04 8.11
C GLU A 292 31.04 -22.58 7.98
N GLU A 293 31.02 -21.84 9.09
CA GLU A 293 30.65 -20.41 9.10
C GLU A 293 31.61 -19.56 8.25
N LEU A 294 32.92 -19.84 8.27
CA LEU A 294 33.89 -19.20 7.38
C LEU A 294 33.61 -19.48 5.90
N CYS A 295 33.31 -20.74 5.54
CA CYS A 295 32.97 -21.11 4.16
C CYS A 295 31.68 -20.41 3.68
N LEU A 296 30.68 -20.28 4.55
CA LEU A 296 29.44 -19.57 4.25
C LEU A 296 29.66 -18.07 4.07
N LEU A 297 30.53 -17.47 4.88
CA LEU A 297 30.89 -16.06 4.79
C LEU A 297 31.68 -15.76 3.51
N GLU A 298 32.62 -16.62 3.14
CA GLU A 298 33.37 -16.53 1.88
C GLU A 298 32.44 -16.62 0.67
N LYS A 299 31.48 -17.56 0.66
CA LYS A 299 30.44 -17.67 -0.38
C LYS A 299 29.55 -16.41 -0.44
N ALA A 300 29.27 -15.76 0.67
CA ALA A 300 28.54 -14.50 0.70
C ALA A 300 29.36 -13.37 0.07
N PHE A 301 30.62 -13.19 0.46
CA PHE A 301 31.51 -12.18 -0.13
C PHE A 301 31.76 -12.39 -1.63
N ALA A 302 31.93 -13.64 -2.08
CA ALA A 302 32.06 -13.95 -3.51
C ALA A 302 30.79 -13.62 -4.32
N ARG A 303 29.61 -13.66 -3.70
CA ARG A 303 28.35 -13.20 -4.33
C ARG A 303 28.32 -11.67 -4.40
N PHE A 304 28.69 -10.97 -3.34
CA PHE A 304 28.77 -9.51 -3.35
C PHE A 304 29.75 -8.98 -4.40
N TYR A 305 30.94 -9.56 -4.47
CA TYR A 305 31.95 -9.16 -5.44
C TYR A 305 31.45 -9.28 -6.89
N ARG A 306 30.74 -10.37 -7.21
CA ARG A 306 30.12 -10.56 -8.53
C ARG A 306 28.98 -9.59 -8.83
N ARG A 307 28.23 -9.14 -7.82
CA ARG A 307 27.11 -8.19 -7.99
C ARG A 307 27.57 -6.73 -8.07
N LEU A 308 28.64 -6.39 -7.35
CA LEU A 308 29.25 -5.06 -7.34
C LEU A 308 30.21 -4.83 -8.51
N SER A 309 30.74 -5.91 -9.11
CA SER A 309 31.50 -5.79 -10.35
C SER A 309 30.60 -5.16 -11.41
N PRO A 310 31.00 -4.03 -12.02
CA PRO A 310 30.20 -3.39 -13.03
C PRO A 310 29.97 -4.41 -14.14
N ARG A 311 28.72 -4.82 -14.36
CA ARG A 311 28.35 -5.41 -15.64
C ARG A 311 28.74 -4.38 -16.68
N GLY A 312 29.73 -4.69 -17.51
CA GLY A 312 30.17 -3.84 -18.61
C GLY A 312 28.94 -3.26 -19.29
N SER A 313 28.84 -1.94 -19.22
CA SER A 313 27.79 -1.16 -19.87
C SER A 313 27.65 -1.64 -21.32
N PRO A 314 26.44 -1.98 -21.80
CA PRO A 314 26.24 -2.12 -23.23
C PRO A 314 26.56 -0.75 -23.82
N MET A 315 27.67 -0.66 -24.56
CA MET A 315 27.99 0.47 -25.41
C MET A 315 26.74 0.76 -26.23
N ARG A 316 26.08 1.89 -25.95
CA ARG A 316 25.14 2.48 -26.90
C ARG A 316 26.00 2.89 -28.09
N SER A 317 25.93 2.11 -29.16
CA SER A 317 26.40 2.54 -30.47
C SER A 317 25.51 3.69 -30.90
N GLU A 318 26.05 4.91 -30.86
CA GLU A 318 25.55 6.04 -31.65
C GLU A 318 25.85 5.82 -33.14
#